data_AF-A0A352V9D6-F1
#
_entry.id   AF-A0A352V9D6-F1
#
_cell.length_a   1.000
_cell.length_b   1.000
_cell.length_c   1.000
_cell.angle_alpha   90.00
_cell.angle_beta   90.00
_cell.angle_gamma   90.00
#
_symmetry.space_group_name_H-M   'P 1'
#
loop_
_entity.id
_entity.type
_entity.pdbx_description
1 polymer ?
#
loop_
_entity_poly.entity_id
_entity_poly.type
_entity_poly.pdbx_seq_one_letter_code
_entity_poly.pdbx_strand_id
1 'polypeptide(L)'
;EPDFYIDFKPFNDCSAYFTVFGDSMYPRYASGEIVAVKQVFNLDIIWWGEAYLVITDETADNMRTIKLMYPNEDNHDLVNLRASNPNYKGETKILKTSIIALFLVKGKITRNLM
;
A
#
# COMPACT_ATOMS: atom_id res chain seq x y z
N GLU A 1 -22.80 4.13 -19.16
CA GLU A 1 -21.43 4.59 -19.45
C GLU A 1 -21.07 5.69 -18.45
N PRO A 2 -19.78 5.91 -18.12
CA PRO A 2 -19.40 7.01 -17.24
C PRO A 2 -19.69 8.36 -17.90
N ASP A 3 -20.14 9.33 -17.11
CA ASP A 3 -20.45 10.68 -17.61
C ASP A 3 -19.18 11.43 -18.04
N PHE A 4 -18.04 11.17 -17.40
CA PHE A 4 -16.74 11.79 -17.69
C PHE A 4 -15.58 10.84 -17.36
N TYR A 5 -14.46 10.99 -18.08
CA TYR A 5 -13.19 10.31 -17.82
C TYR A 5 -12.17 11.31 -17.27
N ILE A 6 -11.38 10.88 -16.28
CA ILE A 6 -10.21 11.62 -15.79
C ILE A 6 -8.97 10.94 -16.36
N ASP A 7 -8.25 11.62 -17.25
CA ASP A 7 -6.92 11.20 -17.74
C ASP A 7 -5.85 12.05 -17.07
N PHE A 8 -5.08 11.43 -16.18
CA PHE A 8 -3.92 12.04 -15.55
C PHE A 8 -2.68 11.23 -15.91
N LYS A 9 -1.96 11.68 -16.94
CA LYS A 9 -0.81 10.98 -17.53
C LYS A 9 0.15 10.31 -16.54
N PRO A 10 0.53 10.94 -15.40
CA PRO A 10 1.41 10.30 -14.43
C PRO A 10 0.87 9.04 -13.74
N PHE A 11 -0.45 8.79 -13.79
CA PHE A 11 -1.08 7.57 -13.28
C PHE A 11 -1.53 6.61 -14.38
N ASN A 12 -1.20 6.86 -15.65
CA ASN A 12 -1.58 5.95 -16.74
C ASN A 12 -0.81 4.62 -16.69
N ASP A 13 0.27 4.55 -15.91
CA ASP A 13 1.00 3.31 -15.61
C ASP A 13 0.51 2.61 -14.33
N CYS A 14 -0.52 3.13 -13.66
CA CYS A 14 -1.12 2.50 -12.49
C CYS A 14 -2.01 1.32 -12.90
N SER A 15 -1.94 0.26 -12.11
CA SER A 15 -2.68 -0.99 -12.32
C SER A 15 -4.09 -0.91 -11.74
N ALA A 16 -4.30 -0.13 -10.68
CA ALA A 16 -5.60 -0.03 -10.02
C ALA A 16 -5.75 1.25 -9.20
N TYR A 17 -7.00 1.54 -8.85
CA TYR A 17 -7.39 2.57 -7.90
C TYR A 17 -8.30 1.97 -6.84
N PHE A 18 -8.17 2.40 -5.59
CA PHE A 18 -9.08 1.96 -4.53
C PHE A 18 -9.20 2.98 -3.40
N THR A 19 -10.32 2.90 -2.69
CA THR A 19 -10.57 3.73 -1.51
C THR A 19 -9.80 3.21 -0.31
N VAL A 20 -9.13 4.11 0.40
CA VAL A 20 -8.45 3.83 1.67
C VAL A 20 -9.48 3.69 2.77
N PHE A 21 -9.31 2.67 3.61
CA PHE A 21 -10.12 2.42 4.79
C PHE A 21 -9.23 2.37 6.05
N GLY A 22 -9.70 2.98 7.12
CA GLY A 22 -9.02 3.02 8.41
C GLY A 22 -7.90 4.07 8.50
N ASP A 23 -7.36 4.25 9.70
CA ASP A 23 -6.50 5.40 10.02
C ASP A 23 -5.03 5.06 10.22
N SER A 24 -4.63 3.79 10.02
CA SER A 24 -3.23 3.36 10.22
C SER A 24 -2.22 4.13 9.37
N MET A 25 -2.67 4.74 8.28
CA MET A 25 -1.83 5.52 7.38
C MET A 25 -2.11 7.03 7.44
N TYR A 26 -3.00 7.49 8.32
CA TYR A 26 -3.27 8.90 8.53
C TYR A 26 -2.04 9.62 9.12
N PRO A 27 -1.71 10.87 8.72
CA PRO A 27 -2.42 11.71 7.74
C PRO A 27 -1.98 11.49 6.28
N ARG A 28 -1.00 10.61 6.04
CA ARG A 28 -0.43 10.39 4.70
C ARG A 28 -1.45 9.84 3.72
N TYR A 29 -2.24 8.86 4.16
CA TYR A 29 -3.39 8.31 3.46
C TYR A 29 -4.58 8.25 4.42
N ALA A 30 -5.57 9.11 4.20
CA ALA A 30 -6.74 9.24 5.04
C ALA A 30 -7.89 8.37 4.53
N SER A 31 -8.73 7.91 5.45
CA SER A 31 -9.94 7.17 5.12
C SER A 31 -10.83 7.97 4.13
N GLY A 32 -11.30 7.31 3.07
CA GLY A 32 -12.11 7.93 2.02
C GLY A 32 -11.31 8.54 0.86
N GLU A 33 -9.98 8.70 0.98
CA GLU A 33 -9.13 9.04 -0.17
C GLU A 33 -9.03 7.87 -1.15
N ILE A 34 -8.86 8.16 -2.43
CA ILE A 34 -8.59 7.14 -3.45
C ILE A 34 -7.07 7.11 -3.67
N VAL A 35 -6.47 5.93 -3.66
CA VAL A 35 -5.05 5.75 -3.98
C VAL A 35 -4.88 5.07 -5.33
N ALA A 36 -3.88 5.53 -6.09
CA ALA A 36 -3.45 4.93 -7.34
C ALA A 36 -2.23 4.04 -7.08
N VAL A 37 -2.26 2.81 -7.56
CA VAL A 37 -1.20 1.83 -7.28
C VAL A 37 -0.71 1.12 -8.53
N LYS A 38 0.58 0.77 -8.54
CA LYS A 38 1.24 0.04 -9.62
C LYS A 38 1.76 -1.29 -9.12
N GLN A 39 1.42 -2.38 -9.82
CA GLN A 39 1.83 -3.72 -9.44
C GLN A 39 3.36 -3.88 -9.48
N VAL A 40 3.90 -4.51 -8.45
CA VAL A 40 5.31 -4.89 -8.34
C VAL A 40 5.39 -6.40 -8.47
N PHE A 41 6.16 -6.86 -9.45
CA PHE A 41 6.34 -8.29 -9.73
C PHE A 41 7.61 -8.86 -9.11
N ASN A 42 8.66 -8.05 -8.98
CA ASN A 42 9.93 -8.46 -8.40
C ASN A 42 10.04 -7.97 -6.95
N LEU A 43 9.86 -8.89 -5.99
CA LEU A 43 9.94 -8.62 -4.55
C LEU A 43 11.38 -8.41 -4.04
N ASP A 44 12.40 -8.61 -4.88
CA ASP A 44 13.79 -8.29 -4.53
C ASP A 44 14.09 -6.79 -4.66
N ILE A 45 13.26 -6.06 -5.41
CA ILE A 45 13.43 -4.63 -5.69
C ILE A 45 12.32 -3.84 -4.97
N ILE A 46 12.37 -3.84 -3.64
CA ILE A 46 11.47 -3.04 -2.80
C ILE A 46 12.15 -1.71 -2.46
N TRP A 47 11.43 -0.62 -2.75
CA TRP A 47 11.79 0.72 -2.30
C TRP A 47 11.38 0.87 -0.83
N TRP A 48 12.33 0.68 0.07
CA TRP A 48 12.08 0.73 1.51
C TRP A 48 11.65 2.13 1.98
N GLY A 49 10.74 2.19 2.95
CA GLY A 49 10.14 3.42 3.46
C GLY A 49 8.97 3.95 2.62
N GLU A 50 8.72 3.39 1.43
CA GLU A 50 7.56 3.71 0.61
C GLU A 50 6.33 2.92 1.02
N ALA A 51 5.16 3.43 0.62
CA ALA A 51 3.88 2.81 0.90
C ALA A 51 3.49 1.79 -0.18
N TYR A 52 3.04 0.63 0.25
CA TYR A 52 2.55 -0.43 -0.62
C TYR A 52 1.18 -0.91 -0.17
N LEU A 53 0.34 -1.26 -1.15
CA LEU A 53 -0.75 -2.19 -0.92
C LEU A 53 -0.15 -3.60 -0.88
N VAL A 54 -0.25 -4.24 0.28
CA VAL A 54 0.20 -5.60 0.53
C VAL A 54 -1.03 -6.50 0.60
N ILE A 55 -1.06 -7.54 -0.22
CA ILE A 55 -2.06 -8.60 -0.19
C ILE A 55 -1.34 -9.90 0.11
N THR A 56 -1.78 -10.59 1.17
CA THR A 56 -1.18 -11.85 1.61
C THR A 56 -2.13 -13.02 1.50
N ASP A 57 -1.57 -14.23 1.58
CA ASP A 57 -2.30 -15.48 1.70
C ASP A 57 -2.74 -15.78 3.15
N GLU A 58 -3.31 -16.96 3.38
CA GLU A 58 -3.80 -17.42 4.67
C GLU A 58 -2.72 -17.56 5.75
N THR A 59 -1.45 -17.74 5.38
CA THR A 59 -0.34 -17.85 6.35
C THR A 59 -0.08 -16.52 7.05
N ALA A 60 -0.52 -15.42 6.44
CA ALA A 60 -0.55 -14.08 7.01
C ALA A 60 -1.98 -13.51 6.99
N ASP A 61 -2.97 -14.33 7.34
CA ASP A 61 -4.37 -13.93 7.63
C ASP A 61 -5.11 -13.20 6.49
N ASN A 62 -4.78 -13.50 5.23
CA ASN A 62 -5.42 -12.91 4.05
C ASN A 62 -5.49 -11.36 4.09
N MET A 63 -4.45 -10.73 4.64
CA MET A 63 -4.43 -9.29 4.83
C MET A 63 -4.50 -8.56 3.49
N ARG A 64 -5.29 -7.47 3.45
CA ARG A 64 -5.28 -6.47 2.38
C ARG A 64 -5.12 -5.10 3.00
N THR A 65 -3.89 -4.56 3.02
CA THR A 65 -3.59 -3.35 3.79
C THR A 65 -2.57 -2.45 3.10
N ILE A 66 -2.63 -1.14 3.36
CA ILE A 66 -1.56 -0.20 3.01
C ILE A 66 -0.65 -0.05 4.22
N LYS A 67 0.65 -0.26 4.02
CA LYS A 67 1.70 -0.04 5.03
C LYS A 67 2.98 0.46 4.38
N LEU A 68 3.84 1.09 5.19
CA LEU A 68 5.22 1.34 4.82
C LEU A 68 6.01 0.03 4.95
N MET A 69 6.80 -0.32 3.94
CA MET A 69 7.64 -1.52 3.97
C MET A 69 9.06 -1.18 4.40
N TYR A 70 9.61 -1.98 5.32
CA TYR A 70 10.99 -1.87 5.79
C TYR A 70 11.67 -3.23 5.76
N PRO A 71 12.99 -3.27 5.54
CA PRO A 71 13.73 -4.52 5.63
C PRO A 71 13.71 -4.99 7.07
N ASN A 72 13.73 -6.30 7.26
CA ASN A 72 13.97 -6.90 8.56
C ASN A 72 15.49 -7.11 8.71
N GLU A 73 16.07 -6.58 9.80
CA GLU A 73 17.52 -6.61 10.03
C GLU A 73 18.05 -8.02 10.36
N ASP A 74 17.21 -8.86 10.94
CA ASP A 74 17.61 -10.20 11.42
C ASP A 74 17.37 -11.29 10.37
N ASN A 75 16.40 -11.09 9.46
CA ASN A 75 16.00 -12.11 8.49
C ASN A 75 15.55 -11.49 7.15
N HIS A 76 16.32 -11.77 6.10
CA HIS A 76 16.08 -11.24 4.75
C HIS A 76 14.81 -11.78 4.08
N ASP A 77 14.24 -12.88 4.57
CA ASP A 77 12.97 -13.45 4.09
C ASP A 77 11.76 -12.74 4.70
N LEU A 78 11.97 -11.93 5.74
CA LEU A 78 10.93 -11.14 6.39
C LEU A 78 10.90 -9.70 5.85
N VAL A 79 9.70 -9.12 5.88
CA VAL A 79 9.47 -7.70 5.70
C VAL A 79 8.70 -7.16 6.90
N ASN A 80 9.09 -5.98 7.35
CA ASN A 80 8.40 -5.26 8.41
C ASN A 80 7.42 -4.25 7.79
N LEU A 81 6.14 -4.41 8.11
CA LEU A 81 5.09 -3.50 7.73
C LEU A 81 4.83 -2.52 8.87
N ARG A 82 4.89 -1.22 8.58
CA ARG A 82 4.69 -0.17 9.57
C ARG A 82 3.56 0.77 9.18
N ALA A 83 2.76 1.14 10.16
CA ALA A 83 1.81 2.24 10.04
C ALA A 83 2.59 3.56 9.92
N SER A 84 2.12 4.49 9.09
CA SER A 84 2.67 5.86 9.12
C SER A 84 2.04 6.72 10.22
N ASN A 85 0.90 6.29 10.78
CA ASN A 85 0.24 6.96 11.88
C ASN A 85 0.93 6.62 13.22
N PRO A 86 1.50 7.61 13.95
CA PRO A 86 2.19 7.37 15.23
C PRO A 86 1.30 6.77 16.34
N ASN A 87 -0.02 6.92 16.24
CA ASN A 87 -0.96 6.34 17.20
C ASN A 87 -1.04 4.80 17.08
N TYR A 88 -0.62 4.25 15.95
CA TYR A 88 -0.55 2.82 15.71
C TYR A 88 0.86 2.34 16.05
N LYS A 89 0.98 1.54 17.12
CA LYS A 89 2.26 1.05 17.61
C LYS A 89 2.60 -0.31 17.01
N GLY A 90 3.91 -0.54 16.88
CA GLY A 90 4.47 -1.82 16.46
C GLY A 90 4.69 -1.94 14.95
N GLU A 91 5.25 -3.07 14.58
CA GLU A 91 5.45 -3.49 13.19
C GLU A 91 4.90 -4.91 13.02
N THR A 92 4.28 -5.16 11.88
CA THR A 92 3.85 -6.51 11.50
C THR A 92 4.95 -7.13 10.66
N LYS A 93 5.51 -8.25 11.12
CA LYS A 93 6.53 -8.99 10.38
C LYS A 93 5.85 -10.08 9.57
N ILE A 94 6.08 -10.12 8.27
CA ILE A 94 5.56 -11.17 7.37
C ILE A 94 6.66 -11.75 6.51
N LEU A 95 6.49 -13.02 6.10
CA LEU A 95 7.34 -13.64 5.10
C LEU A 95 7.09 -13.01 3.73
N LYS A 96 8.13 -12.78 2.94
CA LYS A 96 7.99 -12.33 1.55
C LYS A 96 7.17 -13.32 0.72
N THR A 97 7.29 -14.61 1.01
CA THR A 97 6.58 -15.69 0.32
C THR A 97 5.08 -15.68 0.57
N SER A 98 4.59 -15.08 1.66
CA SER A 98 3.15 -14.96 1.91
C SER A 98 2.50 -13.81 1.14
N ILE A 99 3.29 -12.96 0.47
CA ILE A 99 2.79 -11.84 -0.34
C ILE A 99 2.38 -12.37 -1.70
N ILE A 100 1.07 -12.52 -1.93
CA ILE A 100 0.51 -12.99 -3.20
C ILE A 100 0.37 -11.86 -4.23
N ALA A 101 0.24 -10.61 -3.77
CA ALA A 101 0.28 -9.45 -4.65
C ALA A 101 0.78 -8.20 -3.91
N LEU A 102 1.63 -7.45 -4.59
CA LEU A 102 2.22 -6.22 -4.07
C LEU A 102 2.02 -5.07 -5.07
N PHE A 103 1.64 -3.90 -4.57
CA PHE A 103 1.51 -2.71 -5.40
C PHE A 103 2.12 -1.49 -4.72
N LEU A 104 3.00 -0.77 -5.43
CA LEU A 104 3.54 0.50 -4.99
C LEU A 104 2.46 1.58 -5.07
N VAL A 105 2.30 2.37 -4.01
CA VAL A 105 1.41 3.53 -4.04
C VAL A 105 2.08 4.68 -4.79
N LYS A 106 1.49 5.07 -5.91
CA LYS A 106 2.01 6.13 -6.81
C LYS A 106 1.48 7.52 -6.46
N GLY A 107 0.32 7.57 -5.83
CA GLY A 107 -0.28 8.83 -5.39
C GLY A 107 -1.69 8.62 -4.85
N LYS A 108 -2.34 9.74 -4.54
CA LYS A 108 -3.69 9.76 -3.99
C LYS A 108 -4.51 10.90 -4.60
N ILE A 109 -5.82 10.71 -4.58
CA ILE A 109 -6.83 11.65 -5.02
C ILE A 109 -7.68 11.97 -3.78
N THR A 110 -7.64 13.24 -3.39
CA THR A 110 -8.39 13.76 -2.24
C THR A 110 -9.50 14.64 -2.76
N ARG A 111 -10.74 14.35 -2.37
CA ARG A 111 -11.87 15.23 -2.65
C ARG A 111 -12.11 16.11 -1.43
N ASN A 112 -11.78 17.39 -1.55
CA ASN A 112 -12.22 18.37 -0.59
C ASN A 112 -13.72 18.62 -0.84
N LEU A 113 -14.55 18.41 0.18
CA LEU A 113 -15.91 18.92 0.15
C LEU A 113 -15.83 20.43 0.38
N MET A 114 -16.35 21.21 -0.57
CA MET A 114 -16.88 22.54 -0.26
C MET A 114 -18.30 22.38 0.27
#